data_AF-U7PLQ5-F1
#
_entry.id   AF-U7PLQ5-F1
#
_cell.length_a   1.000
_cell.length_b   1.000
_cell.length_c   1.000
_cell.angle_alpha   90.00
_cell.angle_beta   90.00
_cell.angle_gamma   90.00
#
_symmetry.space_group_name_H-M   'P 1'
#
loop_
_entity.id
_entity.type
_entity.pdbx_description
1 polymer ?
#
loop_
_entity_poly.entity_id
_entity_poly.type
_entity_poly.pdbx_seq_one_letter_code
_entity_poly.pdbx_strand_id
1 'polypeptide(L)'
;MDAKDATDAKGAKDAKDAKDSKGTTADPTTGQTDYKDAKDAKNTTSAATAARIVAAAAERNRLVQQVAATQHAKATLGQLAPQIADLTNKGYDASQLVATLMVQLRDQRATLDKHQKRAGSSVSKLFHRSDPKALAAEEDAYYEAEAWAAKAKVKLSRIDADLDALKQQRADLRARHDEHTAALNALDELYAGVFDGPSPDVGEGDEDALEGAVQAAQAVYDAIQARMTFALAVAGHLNAARGNVVAALNHIADALKYSRQDITDYRYVHYGSAASAAAVVNGPYYASLQADRLERDRLKHVPEFLAEAEHHLALAKQMDPAHLSQFLLLPQVKVAGQGHSVANLLDQAVNSPLTDYLFHMEIKDTQEDVRACLDVLDPEVEQAEARVEAIRQEREPAEAALLDGRRQLLDLRVELFEKVLRARDGEKEVEPPAYVGKT
;
A
#
# COMPACT_ATOMS: atom_id res chain seq x y z
N MET A 1 -16.16 39.80 7.33
CA MET A 1 -15.86 38.88 8.44
C MET A 1 -14.45 38.39 8.15
N ASP A 2 -13.46 39.25 8.35
CA ASP A 2 -12.59 39.35 9.55
C ASP A 2 -11.69 38.10 9.65
N ALA A 3 -10.35 38.11 9.67
CA ALA A 3 -9.28 39.10 9.87
C ALA A 3 -8.03 38.60 9.09
N LYS A 4 -7.25 39.43 8.37
CA LYS A 4 -5.98 40.07 8.79
C LYS A 4 -5.12 39.29 9.79
N ASP A 5 -3.99 38.74 9.32
CA ASP A 5 -2.69 38.94 9.97
C ASP A 5 -1.53 38.72 8.99
N ALA A 6 -0.65 39.71 8.90
CA ALA A 6 0.61 39.70 8.16
C ALA A 6 1.62 40.46 9.02
N THR A 7 2.76 39.84 9.31
CA THR A 7 3.90 40.50 9.97
C THR A 7 5.18 40.23 9.20
N ASP A 8 5.74 41.32 8.70
CA ASP A 8 7.06 41.49 8.09
C ASP A 8 8.19 41.37 9.11
N ALA A 9 9.35 40.84 8.68
CA ALA A 9 10.65 41.15 9.29
C ALA A 9 11.71 41.32 8.20
N LYS A 10 12.19 42.56 8.06
CA LYS A 10 13.20 43.03 7.11
C LYS A 10 14.20 43.90 7.88
N GLY A 11 15.48 43.57 7.83
CA GLY A 11 16.62 44.43 8.23
C GLY A 11 17.89 43.90 7.54
N ALA A 12 18.54 44.58 6.59
CA ALA A 12 19.28 45.86 6.67
C ALA A 12 20.50 45.76 7.62
N LYS A 13 21.72 46.22 7.34
CA LYS A 13 22.42 46.83 6.20
C LYS A 13 23.88 47.04 6.67
N ASP A 14 24.85 46.95 5.77
CA ASP A 14 26.15 47.64 5.67
C ASP A 14 26.81 48.29 6.91
N ALA A 15 28.07 47.93 7.19
CA ALA A 15 29.06 48.87 7.72
C ALA A 15 30.49 48.46 7.31
N LYS A 16 31.18 49.40 6.66
CA LYS A 16 32.54 49.38 6.14
C LYS A 16 33.37 50.39 6.95
N ASP A 17 34.70 50.21 6.91
CA ASP A 17 35.76 51.17 7.27
C ASP A 17 36.16 51.28 8.76
N ALA A 18 37.37 50.79 9.08
CA ALA A 18 38.30 51.46 10.00
C ALA A 18 39.73 50.99 9.73
N LYS A 19 40.55 51.94 9.28
CA LYS A 19 41.98 51.87 8.98
C LYS A 19 42.78 52.38 10.19
N ASP A 20 44.01 51.88 10.32
CA ASP A 20 45.17 52.50 10.97
C ASP A 20 45.17 52.65 12.51
N SER A 21 45.90 51.76 13.20
CA SER A 21 46.71 52.16 14.34
C SER A 21 48.06 51.42 14.36
N LYS A 22 49.12 52.23 14.49
CA LYS A 22 50.54 51.87 14.54
C LYS A 22 50.98 51.71 16.01
N GLY A 23 51.95 50.83 16.24
CA GLY A 23 52.77 50.76 17.45
C GLY A 23 52.13 49.86 18.51
N THR A 24 52.77 48.79 18.97
CA THR A 24 54.03 48.87 19.71
C THR A 24 54.67 47.49 19.73
N THR A 25 55.97 47.44 19.47
CA THR A 25 56.83 46.25 19.59
C THR A 25 56.91 45.80 21.05
N ALA A 26 56.39 44.62 21.36
CA ALA A 26 56.59 43.93 22.63
C ALA A 26 57.29 42.58 22.38
N ASP A 27 58.56 42.59 22.76
CA ASP A 27 59.45 41.52 23.22
C ASP A 27 58.96 40.04 23.16
N PRO A 28 59.65 39.14 22.43
CA PRO A 28 59.34 37.71 22.39
C PRO A 28 60.17 36.96 23.45
N THR A 29 59.85 37.11 24.74
CA THR A 29 60.65 36.44 25.78
C THR A 29 59.90 36.02 27.05
N THR A 30 58.67 35.49 26.94
CA THR A 30 58.03 34.79 28.07
C THR A 30 56.84 33.95 27.62
N GLY A 31 57.04 32.66 27.36
CA GLY A 31 55.96 31.73 26.98
C GLY A 31 56.36 30.25 27.06
N GLN A 32 57.29 29.92 27.96
CA GLN A 32 57.83 28.57 28.14
C GLN A 32 57.18 27.82 29.32
N THR A 33 55.98 28.22 29.68
CA THR A 33 55.06 27.50 30.56
C THR A 33 53.90 26.97 29.70
N ASP A 34 53.49 25.72 29.93
CA ASP A 34 52.26 25.07 29.40
C ASP A 34 52.36 24.13 28.19
N TYR A 35 53.57 23.82 27.67
CA TYR A 35 53.71 22.67 26.74
C TYR A 35 53.59 21.30 27.43
N LYS A 36 53.85 21.25 28.74
CA LYS A 36 53.76 20.00 29.52
C LYS A 36 52.30 19.67 29.84
N ASP A 37 51.53 20.67 30.25
CA ASP A 37 50.13 20.54 30.62
C ASP A 37 49.25 20.11 29.44
N ALA A 38 49.53 20.61 28.22
CA ALA A 38 48.85 20.16 27.01
C ALA A 38 49.13 18.69 26.66
N LYS A 39 50.35 18.20 26.91
CA LYS A 39 50.72 16.80 26.65
C LYS A 39 50.12 15.86 27.68
N ASP A 40 50.07 16.28 28.94
CA ASP A 40 49.47 15.51 30.03
C ASP A 40 47.94 15.42 29.84
N ALA A 41 47.27 16.51 29.45
CA ALA A 41 45.85 16.50 29.09
C ALA A 41 45.52 15.56 27.91
N LYS A 42 46.37 15.53 26.88
CA LYS A 42 46.25 14.61 25.74
C LYS A 42 46.43 13.14 26.12
N ASN A 43 47.39 12.84 26.99
CA ASN A 43 47.57 11.48 27.49
C ASN A 43 46.37 11.01 28.33
N THR A 44 45.77 11.91 29.12
CA THR A 44 44.58 11.56 29.93
C THR A 44 43.34 11.27 29.09
N THR A 45 43.11 12.00 27.99
CA THR A 45 41.96 11.77 27.09
C THR A 45 42.10 10.45 26.31
N SER A 46 43.28 10.15 25.78
CA SER A 46 43.58 8.86 25.14
C SER A 46 43.39 7.68 26.10
N ALA A 47 43.90 7.77 27.33
CA ALA A 47 43.75 6.72 28.34
C ALA A 47 42.28 6.51 28.76
N ALA A 48 41.51 7.59 28.89
CA ALA A 48 40.08 7.53 29.22
C ALA A 48 39.27 6.83 28.10
N THR A 49 39.51 7.16 26.84
CA THR A 49 38.84 6.49 25.71
C THR A 49 39.27 5.03 25.59
N ALA A 50 40.55 4.71 25.82
CA ALA A 50 40.99 3.31 25.86
C ALA A 50 40.30 2.48 26.95
N ALA A 51 40.10 3.05 28.14
CA ALA A 51 39.34 2.40 29.21
C ALA A 51 37.86 2.19 28.83
N ARG A 52 37.22 3.15 28.15
CA ARG A 52 35.85 3.03 27.64
C ARG A 52 35.72 1.93 26.59
N ILE A 53 36.66 1.85 25.65
CA ILE A 53 36.75 0.79 24.64
C ILE A 53 36.79 -0.59 25.32
N VAL A 54 37.68 -0.77 26.30
CA VAL A 54 37.81 -2.03 27.03
C VAL A 54 36.52 -2.39 27.77
N ALA A 55 35.84 -1.41 28.39
CA ALA A 55 34.58 -1.63 29.08
C ALA A 55 33.44 -2.02 28.12
N ALA A 56 33.42 -1.49 26.89
CA ALA A 56 32.38 -1.71 25.88
C ALA A 56 32.52 -3.01 25.07
N ALA A 57 33.70 -3.67 25.10
CA ALA A 57 34.03 -4.77 24.20
C ALA A 57 33.07 -5.96 24.24
N ALA A 58 32.61 -6.35 25.43
CA ALA A 58 31.68 -7.48 25.58
C ALA A 58 30.32 -7.16 24.92
N GLU A 59 29.80 -5.95 25.12
CA GLU A 59 28.52 -5.53 24.57
C GLU A 59 28.59 -5.35 23.05
N ARG A 60 29.69 -4.76 22.55
CA ARG A 60 29.96 -4.65 21.10
C ARG A 60 29.92 -6.01 20.42
N ASN A 61 30.57 -7.01 21.00
CA ASN A 61 30.57 -8.37 20.44
C ASN A 61 29.17 -9.02 20.45
N ARG A 62 28.39 -8.79 21.51
CA ARG A 62 26.99 -9.25 21.58
C ARG A 62 26.13 -8.65 20.48
N LEU A 63 26.23 -7.33 20.28
CA LEU A 63 25.46 -6.60 19.26
C LEU A 63 25.83 -7.03 17.84
N VAL A 64 27.13 -7.18 17.55
CA VAL A 64 27.60 -7.65 16.24
C VAL A 64 27.08 -9.07 15.94
N GLN A 65 27.07 -9.97 16.92
CA GLN A 65 26.47 -11.31 16.76
C GLN A 65 24.96 -11.23 16.46
N GLN A 66 24.24 -10.33 17.14
CA GLN A 66 22.81 -10.12 16.91
C GLN A 66 22.52 -9.55 15.51
N VAL A 67 23.31 -8.58 15.04
CA VAL A 67 23.24 -8.02 13.68
C VAL A 67 23.45 -9.15 12.65
N ALA A 68 24.48 -9.97 12.82
CA ALA A 68 24.77 -11.09 11.92
C ALA A 68 23.65 -12.16 11.92
N ALA A 69 23.05 -12.45 13.07
CA ALA A 69 21.95 -13.40 13.19
C ALA A 69 20.67 -12.92 12.48
N THR A 70 20.47 -11.61 12.37
CA THR A 70 19.21 -11.00 11.88
C THR A 70 19.31 -10.37 10.49
N GLN A 71 20.52 -10.23 9.92
CA GLN A 71 20.76 -9.54 8.64
C GLN A 71 19.93 -10.02 7.44
N HIS A 72 19.51 -11.29 7.44
CA HIS A 72 18.74 -11.89 6.35
C HIS A 72 17.28 -11.44 6.33
N ALA A 73 16.76 -10.90 7.45
CA ALA A 73 15.34 -10.63 7.62
C ALA A 73 14.76 -9.66 6.57
N LYS A 74 15.49 -8.57 6.27
CA LYS A 74 15.08 -7.56 5.27
C LYS A 74 14.91 -8.17 3.88
N ALA A 75 15.89 -8.95 3.44
CA ALA A 75 15.86 -9.61 2.13
C ALA A 75 14.71 -10.62 2.03
N THR A 76 14.51 -11.43 3.07
CA THR A 76 13.42 -12.41 3.10
C THR A 76 12.05 -11.74 3.14
N LEU A 77 11.86 -10.63 3.86
CA LEU A 77 10.62 -9.83 3.81
C LEU A 77 10.27 -9.37 2.39
N GLY A 78 11.27 -8.91 1.64
CA GLY A 78 11.11 -8.53 0.24
C GLY A 78 10.62 -9.69 -0.64
N GLN A 79 11.04 -10.92 -0.35
CA GLN A 79 10.61 -12.12 -1.09
C GLN A 79 9.18 -12.57 -0.73
N LEU A 80 8.71 -12.32 0.50
CA LEU A 80 7.35 -12.69 0.92
C LEU A 80 6.26 -11.80 0.32
N ALA A 81 6.56 -10.51 0.07
CA ALA A 81 5.58 -9.55 -0.45
C ALA A 81 4.89 -10.02 -1.76
N PRO A 82 5.62 -10.43 -2.82
CA PRO A 82 4.98 -10.93 -4.03
C PRO A 82 4.22 -12.25 -3.83
N GLN A 83 4.67 -13.12 -2.91
CA GLN A 83 3.98 -14.38 -2.61
C GLN A 83 2.62 -14.14 -1.93
N ILE A 84 2.56 -13.21 -0.99
CA ILE A 84 1.31 -12.81 -0.33
C ILE A 84 0.36 -12.18 -1.34
N ALA A 85 0.87 -11.31 -2.23
CA ALA A 85 0.05 -10.67 -3.26
C ALA A 85 -0.55 -11.71 -4.24
N ASP A 86 0.28 -12.64 -4.74
CA ASP A 86 -0.16 -13.73 -5.62
C ASP A 86 -1.21 -14.64 -4.97
N LEU A 87 -1.00 -15.06 -3.71
CA LEU A 87 -1.99 -15.86 -2.99
C LEU A 87 -3.27 -15.08 -2.67
N THR A 88 -3.18 -13.78 -2.41
CA THR A 88 -4.35 -12.94 -2.16
C THR A 88 -5.23 -12.86 -3.41
N ASN A 89 -4.62 -12.66 -4.57
CA ASN A 89 -5.31 -12.67 -5.86
C ASN A 89 -5.96 -14.04 -6.14
N LYS A 90 -5.21 -15.13 -5.93
CA LYS A 90 -5.75 -16.50 -6.03
C LYS A 90 -6.91 -16.76 -5.07
N GLY A 91 -6.85 -16.17 -3.87
CA GLY A 91 -7.92 -16.23 -2.87
C GLY A 91 -9.18 -15.51 -3.34
N TYR A 92 -9.04 -14.33 -3.94
CA TYR A 92 -10.15 -13.60 -4.56
C TYR A 92 -10.82 -14.43 -5.67
N ASP A 93 -10.02 -14.96 -6.61
CA ASP A 93 -10.52 -15.80 -7.70
C ASP A 93 -11.24 -17.05 -7.18
N ALA A 94 -10.66 -17.71 -6.17
CA ALA A 94 -11.25 -18.89 -5.54
C ALA A 94 -12.57 -18.54 -4.81
N SER A 95 -12.64 -17.38 -4.16
CA SER A 95 -13.85 -16.90 -3.49
C SER A 95 -14.98 -16.59 -4.49
N GLN A 96 -14.65 -15.94 -5.61
CA GLN A 96 -15.61 -15.69 -6.71
C GLN A 96 -16.12 -16.99 -7.33
N LEU A 97 -15.24 -17.97 -7.51
CA LEU A 97 -15.63 -19.29 -7.98
C LEU A 97 -16.57 -19.99 -7.00
N VAL A 98 -16.28 -19.95 -5.69
CA VAL A 98 -17.15 -20.50 -4.66
C VAL A 98 -18.52 -19.82 -4.67
N ALA A 99 -18.56 -18.47 -4.76
CA ALA A 99 -19.82 -17.73 -4.84
C ALA A 99 -20.65 -18.13 -6.07
N THR A 100 -20.01 -18.24 -7.24
CA THR A 100 -20.66 -18.68 -8.49
C THR A 100 -21.24 -20.10 -8.36
N LEU A 101 -20.44 -21.03 -7.84
CA LEU A 101 -20.87 -22.42 -7.64
C LEU A 101 -21.98 -22.55 -6.59
N MET A 102 -22.00 -21.70 -5.55
CA MET A 102 -23.09 -21.67 -4.57
C MET A 102 -24.42 -21.19 -5.17
N VAL A 103 -24.38 -20.23 -6.09
CA VAL A 103 -25.57 -19.79 -6.84
C VAL A 103 -26.07 -20.92 -7.73
N GLN A 104 -25.18 -21.55 -8.51
CA GLN A 104 -25.54 -22.69 -9.35
C GLN A 104 -26.13 -23.84 -8.53
N LEU A 105 -25.53 -24.17 -7.39
CA LEU A 105 -26.03 -25.20 -6.48
C LEU A 105 -27.44 -24.88 -5.96
N ARG A 106 -27.72 -23.61 -5.64
CA ARG A 106 -29.06 -23.16 -5.22
C ARG A 106 -30.09 -23.31 -6.34
N ASP A 107 -29.72 -22.96 -7.57
CA ASP A 107 -30.59 -23.07 -8.74
C ASP A 107 -30.88 -24.53 -9.11
N GLN A 108 -29.87 -25.40 -9.06
CA GLN A 108 -30.02 -26.84 -9.26
C GLN A 108 -30.91 -27.44 -8.17
N ARG A 109 -30.70 -27.05 -6.90
CA ARG A 109 -31.57 -27.49 -5.78
C ARG A 109 -33.02 -27.06 -5.99
N ALA A 110 -33.25 -25.81 -6.40
CA ALA A 110 -34.58 -25.30 -6.65
C ALA A 110 -35.28 -26.03 -7.82
N THR A 111 -34.51 -26.42 -8.84
CA THR A 111 -35.00 -27.20 -9.99
C THR A 111 -35.41 -28.60 -9.57
N LEU A 112 -34.52 -29.29 -8.86
CA LEU A 112 -34.76 -30.63 -8.31
C LEU A 112 -35.97 -30.66 -7.36
N ASP A 113 -36.08 -29.70 -6.44
CA ASP A 113 -37.23 -29.57 -5.53
C ASP A 113 -38.55 -29.36 -6.31
N LYS A 114 -38.53 -28.55 -7.39
CA LYS A 114 -39.71 -28.35 -8.26
C LYS A 114 -40.09 -29.65 -8.98
N HIS A 115 -39.10 -30.39 -9.49
CA HIS A 115 -39.34 -31.63 -10.23
C HIS A 115 -39.85 -32.75 -9.30
N GLN A 116 -39.27 -32.89 -8.11
CA GLN A 116 -39.75 -33.82 -7.07
C GLN A 116 -41.19 -33.50 -6.62
N LYS A 117 -41.52 -32.22 -6.41
CA LYS A 117 -42.90 -31.80 -6.09
C LYS A 117 -43.87 -32.13 -7.22
N ARG A 118 -43.48 -31.93 -8.48
CA ARG A 118 -44.30 -32.31 -9.66
C ARG A 118 -44.50 -33.82 -9.73
N ALA A 119 -43.43 -34.60 -9.58
CA ALA A 119 -43.45 -36.06 -9.60
C ALA A 119 -44.38 -36.65 -8.52
N GLY A 120 -44.40 -36.05 -7.32
CA GLY A 120 -45.27 -36.46 -6.22
C GLY A 120 -46.72 -35.95 -6.31
N SER A 121 -47.02 -34.94 -7.13
CA SER A 121 -48.34 -34.33 -7.16
C SER A 121 -49.40 -35.26 -7.77
N SER A 122 -50.62 -35.19 -7.22
CA SER A 122 -51.79 -35.92 -7.72
C SER A 122 -52.09 -35.63 -9.21
N VAL A 123 -51.68 -34.45 -9.70
CA VAL A 123 -51.87 -34.01 -11.09
C VAL A 123 -50.92 -34.76 -12.04
N SER A 124 -49.68 -35.02 -11.63
CA SER A 124 -48.73 -35.83 -12.42
C SER A 124 -49.21 -37.28 -12.56
N LYS A 125 -49.84 -37.82 -11.51
CA LYS A 125 -50.49 -39.15 -11.56
C LYS A 125 -51.64 -39.23 -12.57
N LEU A 126 -52.28 -38.10 -12.88
CA LEU A 126 -53.43 -38.02 -13.78
C LEU A 126 -53.04 -37.71 -15.24
N PHE A 127 -52.01 -36.89 -15.46
CA PHE A 127 -51.80 -36.30 -16.79
C PHE A 127 -50.56 -36.76 -17.54
N HIS A 128 -49.43 -37.09 -16.91
CA HIS A 128 -48.30 -37.80 -17.52
C HIS A 128 -47.30 -38.12 -16.40
N ARG A 129 -46.90 -39.40 -16.26
CA ARG A 129 -45.82 -39.82 -15.36
C ARG A 129 -44.59 -38.96 -15.64
N SER A 130 -44.08 -38.26 -14.61
CA SER A 130 -42.77 -37.59 -14.66
C SER A 130 -41.72 -38.55 -15.21
N ASP A 131 -40.96 -38.12 -16.21
CA ASP A 131 -39.93 -38.95 -16.84
C ASP A 131 -38.83 -39.27 -15.79
N PRO A 132 -38.69 -40.54 -15.37
CA PRO A 132 -37.68 -40.91 -14.37
C PRO A 132 -36.26 -40.60 -14.84
N LYS A 133 -36.01 -40.55 -16.15
CA LYS A 133 -34.70 -40.17 -16.69
C LYS A 133 -34.40 -38.69 -16.48
N ALA A 134 -35.40 -37.82 -16.57
CA ALA A 134 -35.23 -36.40 -16.33
C ALA A 134 -34.91 -36.12 -14.86
N LEU A 135 -35.61 -36.79 -13.93
CA LEU A 135 -35.33 -36.68 -12.50
C LEU A 135 -33.91 -37.15 -12.17
N ALA A 136 -33.48 -38.30 -12.74
CA ALA A 136 -32.12 -38.81 -12.53
C ALA A 136 -31.06 -37.84 -13.07
N ALA A 137 -31.28 -37.24 -14.25
CA ALA A 137 -30.34 -36.27 -14.82
C ALA A 137 -30.23 -34.98 -13.97
N GLU A 138 -31.33 -34.51 -13.38
CA GLU A 138 -31.32 -33.37 -12.46
C GLU A 138 -30.64 -33.69 -11.13
N GLU A 139 -30.83 -34.91 -10.61
CA GLU A 139 -30.12 -35.42 -9.42
C GLU A 139 -28.61 -35.49 -9.68
N ASP A 140 -28.18 -36.04 -10.81
CA ASP A 140 -26.77 -36.11 -11.21
C ASP A 140 -26.16 -34.70 -11.33
N ALA A 141 -26.88 -33.76 -11.96
CA ALA A 141 -26.44 -32.36 -12.08
C ALA A 141 -26.32 -31.65 -10.72
N TYR A 142 -27.24 -31.92 -9.79
CA TYR A 142 -27.19 -31.40 -8.42
C TYR A 142 -25.95 -31.94 -7.67
N TYR A 143 -25.70 -33.25 -7.70
CA TYR A 143 -24.55 -33.85 -7.02
C TYR A 143 -23.22 -33.44 -7.65
N GLU A 144 -23.17 -33.25 -8.97
CA GLU A 144 -22.00 -32.71 -9.65
C GLU A 144 -21.72 -31.27 -9.20
N ALA A 145 -22.73 -30.40 -9.17
CA ALA A 145 -22.61 -29.03 -8.67
C ALA A 145 -22.16 -28.99 -7.20
N GLU A 146 -22.70 -29.87 -6.35
CA GLU A 146 -22.31 -30.00 -4.94
C GLU A 146 -20.83 -30.44 -4.81
N ALA A 147 -20.39 -31.41 -5.61
CA ALA A 147 -19.00 -31.87 -5.61
C ALA A 147 -18.03 -30.77 -6.07
N TRP A 148 -18.36 -29.99 -7.09
CA TRP A 148 -17.56 -28.84 -7.54
C TRP A 148 -17.49 -27.75 -6.48
N ALA A 149 -18.63 -27.41 -5.89
CA ALA A 149 -18.72 -26.46 -4.78
C ALA A 149 -17.85 -26.88 -3.58
N ALA A 150 -17.88 -28.16 -3.20
CA ALA A 150 -17.05 -28.70 -2.13
C ALA A 150 -15.56 -28.63 -2.46
N LYS A 151 -15.15 -29.01 -3.68
CA LYS A 151 -13.75 -28.91 -4.13
C LYS A 151 -13.25 -27.46 -4.12
N ALA A 152 -14.07 -26.51 -4.59
CA ALA A 152 -13.72 -25.10 -4.60
C ALA A 152 -13.55 -24.54 -3.17
N LYS A 153 -14.45 -24.93 -2.24
CA LYS A 153 -14.34 -24.58 -0.81
C LYS A 153 -13.05 -25.12 -0.17
N VAL A 154 -12.66 -26.36 -0.44
CA VAL A 154 -11.40 -26.94 0.05
C VAL A 154 -10.20 -26.18 -0.50
N LYS A 155 -10.23 -25.81 -1.79
CA LYS A 155 -9.17 -25.00 -2.40
C LYS A 155 -9.06 -23.62 -1.75
N LEU A 156 -10.18 -22.93 -1.52
CA LEU A 156 -10.22 -21.64 -0.84
C LEU A 156 -9.65 -21.74 0.57
N SER A 157 -10.11 -22.71 1.37
CA SER A 157 -9.61 -22.93 2.73
C SER A 157 -8.11 -23.21 2.79
N ARG A 158 -7.55 -23.89 1.78
CA ARG A 158 -6.10 -24.09 1.67
C ARG A 158 -5.35 -22.78 1.37
N ILE A 159 -5.86 -21.98 0.44
CA ILE A 159 -5.28 -20.66 0.13
C ILE A 159 -5.32 -19.76 1.36
N ASP A 160 -6.43 -19.76 2.10
CA ASP A 160 -6.55 -18.99 3.34
C ASP A 160 -5.53 -19.44 4.40
N ALA A 161 -5.36 -20.75 4.59
CA ALA A 161 -4.36 -21.29 5.50
C ALA A 161 -2.91 -20.93 5.08
N ASP A 162 -2.60 -21.01 3.78
CA ASP A 162 -1.30 -20.63 3.25
C ASP A 162 -1.06 -19.11 3.41
N LEU A 163 -2.09 -18.28 3.22
CA LEU A 163 -2.03 -16.84 3.45
C LEU A 163 -1.78 -16.51 4.92
N ASP A 164 -2.44 -17.19 5.85
CA ASP A 164 -2.24 -16.97 7.28
C ASP A 164 -0.84 -17.39 7.73
N ALA A 165 -0.31 -18.51 7.20
CA ALA A 165 1.08 -18.92 7.44
C ALA A 165 2.09 -17.89 6.92
N LEU A 166 1.90 -17.36 5.71
CA LEU A 166 2.77 -16.30 5.19
C LEU A 166 2.65 -14.99 5.98
N LYS A 167 1.46 -14.63 6.45
CA LYS A 167 1.26 -13.45 7.31
C LYS A 167 1.98 -13.59 8.64
N GLN A 168 1.94 -14.79 9.26
CA GLN A 168 2.70 -15.11 10.47
C GLN A 168 4.21 -15.01 10.21
N GLN A 169 4.70 -15.65 9.15
CA GLN A 169 6.11 -15.58 8.77
C GLN A 169 6.57 -14.13 8.50
N ARG A 170 5.73 -13.31 7.87
CA ARG A 170 5.99 -11.87 7.68
C ARG A 170 6.07 -11.12 9.02
N ALA A 171 5.21 -11.44 9.97
CA ALA A 171 5.25 -10.83 11.31
C ALA A 171 6.55 -11.20 12.05
N ASP A 172 6.94 -12.47 12.02
CA ASP A 172 8.19 -12.96 12.63
C ASP A 172 9.42 -12.31 12.00
N LEU A 173 9.46 -12.23 10.67
CA LEU A 173 10.57 -11.58 9.95
C LEU A 173 10.60 -10.07 10.21
N ARG A 174 9.45 -9.43 10.40
CA ARG A 174 9.39 -8.01 10.79
C ARG A 174 9.95 -7.81 12.20
N ALA A 175 9.60 -8.66 13.15
CA ALA A 175 10.19 -8.63 14.49
C ALA A 175 11.73 -8.78 14.42
N ARG A 176 12.25 -9.72 13.62
CA ARG A 176 13.70 -9.87 13.40
C ARG A 176 14.35 -8.67 12.71
N HIS A 177 13.66 -8.03 11.78
CA HIS A 177 14.12 -6.79 11.14
C HIS A 177 14.18 -5.63 12.14
N ASP A 178 13.18 -5.54 13.03
CA ASP A 178 13.15 -4.53 14.09
C ASP A 178 14.26 -4.80 15.12
N GLU A 179 14.50 -6.06 15.49
CA GLU A 179 15.65 -6.49 16.31
C GLU A 179 17.00 -6.14 15.65
N HIS A 180 17.12 -6.33 14.34
CA HIS A 180 18.30 -5.95 13.56
C HIS A 180 18.57 -4.46 13.65
N THR A 181 17.52 -3.66 13.41
CA THR A 181 17.58 -2.19 13.44
C THR A 181 17.91 -1.70 14.85
N ALA A 182 17.29 -2.28 15.88
CA ALA A 182 17.60 -1.98 17.27
C ALA A 182 19.05 -2.32 17.64
N ALA A 183 19.58 -3.44 17.15
CA ALA A 183 20.98 -3.82 17.39
C ALA A 183 21.97 -2.88 16.69
N LEU A 184 21.66 -2.41 15.48
CA LEU A 184 22.45 -1.39 14.80
C LEU A 184 22.42 -0.05 15.55
N ASN A 185 21.25 0.42 15.97
CA ASN A 185 21.12 1.64 16.75
C ASN A 185 21.88 1.54 18.09
N ALA A 186 21.76 0.42 18.80
CA ALA A 186 22.49 0.19 20.03
C ALA A 186 24.01 0.13 19.81
N LEU A 187 24.46 -0.35 18.64
CA LEU A 187 25.87 -0.36 18.27
C LEU A 187 26.35 1.08 17.99
N ASP A 188 25.56 1.88 17.28
CA ASP A 188 25.82 3.30 17.03
C ASP A 188 25.85 4.11 18.34
N GLU A 189 24.90 3.88 19.26
CA GLU A 189 24.87 4.48 20.61
C GLU A 189 26.07 4.06 21.47
N LEU A 190 26.45 2.77 21.42
CA LEU A 190 27.63 2.26 22.12
C LEU A 190 28.89 2.96 21.61
N TYR A 191 29.04 3.07 20.28
CA TYR A 191 30.17 3.78 19.70
C TYR A 191 30.14 5.27 20.01
N ALA A 192 28.98 5.93 19.91
CA ALA A 192 28.82 7.31 20.34
C ALA A 192 29.28 7.48 21.79
N GLY A 193 28.82 6.68 22.75
CA GLY A 193 29.25 6.81 24.15
C GLY A 193 30.74 6.49 24.41
N VAL A 194 31.33 5.59 23.63
CA VAL A 194 32.76 5.25 23.72
C VAL A 194 33.63 6.38 23.17
N PHE A 195 33.22 6.99 22.06
CA PHE A 195 33.97 8.01 21.33
C PHE A 195 33.51 9.45 21.64
N ASP A 196 32.45 9.65 22.43
CA ASP A 196 31.97 10.98 22.85
C ASP A 196 33.06 11.70 23.66
N GLY A 197 33.38 12.94 23.27
CA GLY A 197 34.50 13.72 23.81
C GLY A 197 35.60 13.99 22.77
N PRO A 198 36.74 14.58 23.18
CA PRO A 198 37.82 14.91 22.26
C PRO A 198 38.28 13.64 21.55
N SER A 199 38.21 13.63 20.21
CA SER A 199 38.61 12.49 19.39
C SER A 199 40.01 12.09 19.83
N PRO A 200 40.18 10.84 20.30
CA PRO A 200 41.43 10.46 20.93
C PRO A 200 42.53 10.49 19.86
N ASP A 201 43.69 11.07 20.18
CA ASP A 201 44.86 11.23 19.28
C ASP A 201 45.57 9.88 19.00
N VAL A 202 44.78 8.81 18.83
CA VAL A 202 45.21 7.41 18.62
C VAL A 202 45.24 7.04 17.13
N GLY A 203 45.07 7.99 16.23
CA GLY A 203 45.22 7.75 14.79
C GLY A 203 45.01 8.99 13.93
N GLU A 204 45.62 9.00 12.74
CA GLU A 204 45.59 10.05 11.72
C GLU A 204 44.22 10.19 10.99
N GLY A 205 43.12 9.74 11.60
CA GLY A 205 41.79 9.76 11.01
C GLY A 205 40.94 10.90 11.58
N ASP A 206 40.40 11.74 10.71
CA ASP A 206 39.51 12.86 11.07
C ASP A 206 38.09 12.31 11.37
N GLU A 207 37.93 11.64 12.54
CA GLU A 207 36.63 11.09 12.99
C GLU A 207 35.55 12.16 12.98
N ASP A 208 35.88 13.37 13.45
CA ASP A 208 34.98 14.52 13.49
C ASP A 208 34.50 14.91 12.08
N ALA A 209 35.39 14.89 11.07
CA ALA A 209 34.99 15.13 9.68
C ALA A 209 34.08 14.05 9.10
N LEU A 210 34.34 12.77 9.41
CA LEU A 210 33.45 11.67 8.98
C LEU A 210 32.09 11.75 9.66
N GLU A 211 32.05 12.08 10.95
CA GLU A 211 30.80 12.28 11.67
C GLU A 211 30.01 13.46 11.08
N GLY A 212 30.68 14.58 10.81
CA GLY A 212 30.07 15.73 10.13
C GLY A 212 29.53 15.37 8.74
N ALA A 213 30.24 14.55 7.98
CA ALA A 213 29.80 14.07 6.68
C ALA A 213 28.56 13.16 6.78
N VAL A 214 28.52 12.25 7.76
CA VAL A 214 27.36 11.38 8.03
C VAL A 214 26.15 12.21 8.45
N GLN A 215 26.32 13.20 9.34
CA GLN A 215 25.24 14.10 9.76
C GLN A 215 24.70 14.92 8.57
N ALA A 216 25.56 15.41 7.68
CA ALA A 216 25.14 16.12 6.48
C ALA A 216 24.38 15.21 5.51
N ALA A 217 24.86 13.98 5.26
CA ALA A 217 24.19 12.99 4.41
C ALA A 217 22.82 12.58 5.00
N GLN A 218 22.74 12.43 6.32
CA GLN A 218 21.50 12.13 7.04
C GLN A 218 20.46 13.23 6.83
N ALA A 219 20.85 14.51 6.99
CA ALA A 219 19.95 15.64 6.78
C ALA A 219 19.39 15.70 5.35
N VAL A 220 20.21 15.38 4.35
CA VAL A 220 19.76 15.30 2.94
C VAL A 220 18.78 14.14 2.75
N TYR A 221 19.12 12.95 3.26
CA TYR A 221 18.26 11.78 3.16
C TYR A 221 16.89 12.01 3.83
N ASP A 222 16.87 12.58 5.03
CA ASP A 222 15.63 12.86 5.78
C ASP A 222 14.73 13.86 5.05
N ALA A 223 15.31 14.89 4.43
CA ALA A 223 14.56 15.86 3.62
C ALA A 223 13.91 15.20 2.39
N ILE A 224 14.62 14.29 1.71
CA ILE A 224 14.07 13.53 0.58
C ILE A 224 13.00 12.55 1.06
N GLN A 225 13.24 11.85 2.17
CA GLN A 225 12.29 10.91 2.76
C GLN A 225 10.98 11.59 3.14
N ALA A 226 11.02 12.80 3.71
CA ALA A 226 9.84 13.60 4.03
C ALA A 226 9.03 13.99 2.78
N ARG A 227 9.71 14.34 1.68
CA ARG A 227 9.05 14.59 0.39
C ARG A 227 8.42 13.32 -0.19
N MET A 228 9.11 12.19 -0.06
CA MET A 228 8.63 10.90 -0.56
C MET A 228 7.38 10.42 0.16
N THR A 229 7.34 10.50 1.50
CA THR A 229 6.18 10.09 2.30
C THR A 229 4.94 10.92 1.96
N PHE A 230 5.13 12.23 1.78
CA PHE A 230 4.09 13.14 1.34
C PHE A 230 3.58 12.81 -0.08
N ALA A 231 4.48 12.62 -1.05
CA ALA A 231 4.12 12.27 -2.42
C ALA A 231 3.38 10.92 -2.51
N LEU A 232 3.80 9.92 -1.72
CA LEU A 232 3.12 8.63 -1.62
C LEU A 232 1.71 8.75 -1.06
N ALA A 233 1.48 9.61 -0.07
CA ALA A 233 0.16 9.82 0.49
C ALA A 233 -0.81 10.46 -0.52
N VAL A 234 -0.33 11.45 -1.30
CA VAL A 234 -1.09 12.07 -2.39
C VAL A 234 -1.44 11.03 -3.46
N ALA A 235 -0.45 10.27 -3.94
CA ALA A 235 -0.66 9.21 -4.92
C ALA A 235 -1.63 8.12 -4.41
N GLY A 236 -1.56 7.79 -3.12
CA GLY A 236 -2.47 6.86 -2.47
C GLY A 236 -3.92 7.33 -2.49
N HIS A 237 -4.18 8.62 -2.20
CA HIS A 237 -5.52 9.20 -2.28
C HIS A 237 -6.05 9.25 -3.71
N LEU A 238 -5.22 9.63 -4.70
CA LEU A 238 -5.63 9.63 -6.11
C LEU A 238 -5.96 8.22 -6.62
N ASN A 239 -5.14 7.22 -6.26
CA ASN A 239 -5.41 5.82 -6.60
C ASN A 239 -6.67 5.29 -5.92
N ALA A 240 -6.96 5.70 -4.68
CA ALA A 240 -8.22 5.35 -4.01
C ALA A 240 -9.43 5.99 -4.72
N ALA A 241 -9.32 7.27 -5.11
CA ALA A 241 -10.34 7.94 -5.91
C ALA A 241 -10.60 7.20 -7.23
N ARG A 242 -9.52 6.79 -7.92
CA ARG A 242 -9.59 6.05 -9.18
C ARG A 242 -10.24 4.69 -8.99
N GLY A 243 -9.85 3.97 -7.94
CA GLY A 243 -10.46 2.70 -7.55
C GLY A 243 -11.97 2.81 -7.34
N ASN A 244 -12.43 3.87 -6.70
CA ASN A 244 -13.85 4.12 -6.48
C ASN A 244 -14.60 4.45 -7.78
N VAL A 245 -14.04 5.26 -8.68
CA VAL A 245 -14.64 5.50 -10.00
C VAL A 245 -14.72 4.20 -10.83
N VAL A 246 -13.70 3.35 -10.79
CA VAL A 246 -13.72 2.02 -11.43
C VAL A 246 -14.78 1.11 -10.80
N ALA A 247 -14.94 1.14 -9.47
CA ALA A 247 -16.00 0.40 -8.78
C ALA A 247 -17.39 0.86 -9.24
N ALA A 248 -17.61 2.17 -9.37
CA ALA A 248 -18.84 2.73 -9.93
C ALA A 248 -19.11 2.22 -11.36
N LEU A 249 -18.09 2.17 -12.24
CA LEU A 249 -18.22 1.60 -13.59
C LEU A 249 -18.59 0.11 -13.58
N ASN A 250 -18.07 -0.67 -12.63
CA ASN A 250 -18.43 -2.08 -12.49
C ASN A 250 -19.90 -2.25 -12.09
N HIS A 251 -20.41 -1.42 -11.16
CA HIS A 251 -21.82 -1.40 -10.80
C HIS A 251 -22.71 -1.01 -11.99
N ILE A 252 -22.29 -0.05 -12.81
CA ILE A 252 -22.99 0.32 -14.04
C ILE A 252 -22.95 -0.82 -15.08
N ALA A 253 -21.82 -1.51 -15.22
CA ALA A 253 -21.70 -2.65 -16.12
C ALA A 253 -22.64 -3.80 -15.73
N ASP A 254 -22.78 -4.07 -14.43
CA ASP A 254 -23.77 -5.02 -13.90
C ASP A 254 -25.21 -4.55 -14.15
N ALA A 255 -25.51 -3.27 -13.93
CA ALA A 255 -26.83 -2.68 -14.24
C ALA A 255 -27.16 -2.86 -15.73
N LEU A 256 -26.24 -2.50 -16.64
CA LEU A 256 -26.38 -2.72 -18.09
C LEU A 256 -26.56 -4.19 -18.46
N LYS A 257 -26.03 -5.13 -17.68
CA LYS A 257 -26.24 -6.56 -17.90
C LYS A 257 -27.68 -6.95 -17.53
N TYR A 258 -28.18 -6.53 -16.37
CA TYR A 258 -29.57 -6.79 -15.96
C TYR A 258 -30.58 -6.13 -16.91
N SER A 259 -30.34 -4.88 -17.29
CA SER A 259 -31.07 -4.13 -18.31
C SER A 259 -31.18 -4.89 -19.64
N ARG A 260 -30.06 -5.45 -20.11
CA ARG A 260 -30.04 -6.25 -21.35
C ARG A 260 -30.81 -7.55 -21.21
N GLN A 261 -30.66 -8.24 -20.07
CA GLN A 261 -31.39 -9.47 -19.79
C GLN A 261 -32.89 -9.21 -19.86
N ASP A 262 -33.35 -8.11 -19.25
CA ASP A 262 -34.75 -7.73 -19.25
C ASP A 262 -35.30 -7.48 -20.68
N ILE A 263 -34.60 -6.64 -21.46
CA ILE A 263 -34.93 -6.38 -22.87
C ILE A 263 -34.96 -7.67 -23.71
N THR A 264 -34.03 -8.61 -23.45
CA THR A 264 -33.96 -9.87 -24.22
C THR A 264 -34.99 -10.90 -23.78
N ASP A 265 -35.32 -10.99 -22.49
CA ASP A 265 -36.28 -11.96 -21.97
C ASP A 265 -37.69 -11.65 -22.48
N TYR A 266 -38.02 -10.36 -22.65
CA TYR A 266 -39.29 -9.96 -23.27
C TYR A 266 -39.41 -10.44 -24.72
N ARG A 267 -38.28 -10.51 -25.45
CA ARG A 267 -38.26 -10.92 -26.87
C ARG A 267 -38.62 -12.40 -27.06
N TYR A 268 -38.41 -13.25 -26.06
CA TYR A 268 -38.74 -14.67 -26.14
C TYR A 268 -40.22 -14.98 -25.87
N VAL A 269 -40.98 -14.02 -25.33
CA VAL A 269 -42.35 -14.27 -24.85
C VAL A 269 -43.40 -13.97 -25.92
N HIS A 270 -43.09 -13.08 -26.88
CA HIS A 270 -44.06 -12.64 -27.87
C HIS A 270 -44.11 -13.44 -29.18
N TYR A 271 -43.23 -14.43 -29.37
CA TYR A 271 -43.27 -15.31 -30.55
C TYR A 271 -43.90 -16.68 -30.23
N GLY A 272 -45.23 -16.73 -30.24
CA GLY A 272 -45.93 -17.83 -30.92
C GLY A 272 -46.25 -19.13 -30.17
N SER A 273 -46.40 -19.16 -28.84
CA SER A 273 -47.02 -20.33 -28.21
C SER A 273 -48.09 -19.96 -27.19
N ALA A 274 -49.17 -20.73 -27.17
CA ALA A 274 -50.27 -20.66 -26.21
C ALA A 274 -49.78 -21.03 -24.80
N ALA A 275 -48.92 -20.18 -24.24
CA ALA A 275 -48.41 -20.29 -22.90
C ALA A 275 -49.62 -20.30 -21.96
N SER A 276 -49.87 -21.49 -21.39
CA SER A 276 -50.96 -21.75 -20.45
C SER A 276 -51.06 -20.63 -19.40
N ALA A 277 -52.24 -20.40 -18.83
CA ALA A 277 -52.40 -19.42 -17.75
C ALA A 277 -51.38 -19.62 -16.60
N ALA A 278 -50.84 -20.83 -16.41
CA ALA A 278 -49.75 -21.11 -15.46
C ALA A 278 -48.38 -20.55 -15.89
N ALA A 279 -48.11 -20.45 -17.20
CA ALA A 279 -46.94 -19.77 -17.77
C ALA A 279 -47.14 -18.25 -17.90
N VAL A 280 -48.36 -17.73 -17.75
CA VAL A 280 -48.62 -16.29 -17.55
C VAL A 280 -48.39 -15.91 -16.08
N VAL A 281 -48.80 -16.78 -15.14
CA VAL A 281 -48.66 -16.53 -13.70
C VAL A 281 -47.27 -16.85 -13.15
N ASN A 282 -46.48 -17.73 -13.78
CA ASN A 282 -45.05 -17.92 -13.48
C ASN A 282 -44.15 -17.42 -14.63
N GLY A 283 -44.72 -16.59 -15.50
CA GLY A 283 -44.12 -16.10 -16.73
C GLY A 283 -43.12 -14.97 -16.53
N PRO A 284 -42.55 -14.47 -17.64
CA PRO A 284 -41.44 -13.51 -17.70
C PRO A 284 -41.61 -12.24 -16.85
N TYR A 285 -42.84 -11.89 -16.46
CA TYR A 285 -43.11 -10.78 -15.54
C TYR A 285 -42.36 -10.88 -14.19
N TYR A 286 -42.04 -12.09 -13.71
CA TYR A 286 -41.22 -12.25 -12.50
C TYR A 286 -39.72 -12.10 -12.76
N ALA A 287 -39.27 -12.35 -13.99
CA ALA A 287 -37.88 -12.16 -14.37
C ALA A 287 -37.59 -10.66 -14.59
N SER A 288 -38.48 -9.94 -15.28
CA SER A 288 -38.32 -8.49 -15.51
C SER A 288 -38.30 -7.69 -14.21
N LEU A 289 -39.29 -7.89 -13.33
CA LEU A 289 -39.33 -7.23 -12.02
C LEU A 289 -38.12 -7.55 -11.12
N GLN A 290 -37.49 -8.71 -11.29
CA GLN A 290 -36.25 -9.03 -10.59
C GLN A 290 -35.05 -8.34 -11.25
N ALA A 291 -34.99 -8.29 -12.58
CA ALA A 291 -33.97 -7.56 -13.32
C ALA A 291 -34.00 -6.06 -12.99
N ASP A 292 -35.17 -5.41 -12.99
CA ASP A 292 -35.34 -4.00 -12.61
C ASP A 292 -34.85 -3.72 -11.18
N ARG A 293 -35.18 -4.63 -10.25
CA ARG A 293 -34.74 -4.51 -8.85
C ARG A 293 -33.23 -4.63 -8.75
N LEU A 294 -32.63 -5.62 -9.43
CA LEU A 294 -31.18 -5.83 -9.40
C LEU A 294 -30.44 -4.69 -10.09
N GLU A 295 -30.94 -4.21 -11.23
CA GLU A 295 -30.42 -3.06 -11.95
C GLU A 295 -30.37 -1.81 -11.07
N ARG A 296 -31.50 -1.44 -10.46
CA ARG A 296 -31.59 -0.29 -9.54
C ARG A 296 -30.76 -0.51 -8.27
N ASP A 297 -30.70 -1.74 -7.78
CA ASP A 297 -29.85 -2.12 -6.66
C ASP A 297 -28.36 -1.91 -6.97
N ARG A 298 -27.94 -2.09 -8.23
CA ARG A 298 -26.57 -1.76 -8.65
C ARG A 298 -26.38 -0.26 -8.80
N LEU A 299 -27.32 0.45 -9.44
CA LEU A 299 -27.21 1.89 -9.68
C LEU A 299 -27.18 2.72 -8.38
N LYS A 300 -27.82 2.25 -7.30
CA LYS A 300 -27.83 2.96 -6.00
C LYS A 300 -26.42 3.16 -5.42
N HIS A 301 -25.46 2.31 -5.77
CA HIS A 301 -24.09 2.35 -5.24
C HIS A 301 -23.17 3.30 -6.02
N VAL A 302 -23.50 3.61 -7.27
CA VAL A 302 -22.75 4.56 -8.11
C VAL A 302 -22.51 5.92 -7.40
N PRO A 303 -23.53 6.63 -6.87
CA PRO A 303 -23.33 7.89 -6.16
C PRO A 303 -22.47 7.75 -4.90
N GLU A 304 -22.55 6.62 -4.19
CA GLU A 304 -21.75 6.35 -2.99
C GLU A 304 -20.27 6.31 -3.35
N PHE A 305 -19.90 5.52 -4.36
CA PHE A 305 -18.52 5.45 -4.84
C PHE A 305 -18.02 6.77 -5.43
N LEU A 306 -18.86 7.51 -6.15
CA LEU A 306 -18.46 8.83 -6.67
C LEU A 306 -18.21 9.83 -5.54
N ALA A 307 -19.03 9.84 -4.49
CA ALA A 307 -18.82 10.70 -3.32
C ALA A 307 -17.54 10.32 -2.55
N GLU A 308 -17.23 9.02 -2.43
CA GLU A 308 -15.97 8.56 -1.83
C GLU A 308 -14.76 8.95 -2.71
N ALA A 309 -14.90 8.90 -4.04
CA ALA A 309 -13.87 9.38 -4.95
C ALA A 309 -13.62 10.89 -4.79
N GLU A 310 -14.67 11.70 -4.72
CA GLU A 310 -14.58 13.14 -4.46
C GLU A 310 -13.93 13.44 -3.11
N HIS A 311 -14.24 12.66 -2.06
CA HIS A 311 -13.62 12.80 -0.75
C HIS A 311 -12.10 12.59 -0.82
N HIS A 312 -11.66 11.51 -1.47
CA HIS A 312 -10.23 11.25 -1.65
C HIS A 312 -9.54 12.32 -2.52
N LEU A 313 -10.22 12.82 -3.55
CA LEU A 313 -9.73 13.92 -4.36
C LEU A 313 -9.53 15.21 -3.55
N ALA A 314 -10.48 15.52 -2.66
CA ALA A 314 -10.39 16.67 -1.76
C ALA A 314 -9.22 16.53 -0.77
N LEU A 315 -8.99 15.32 -0.23
CA LEU A 315 -7.82 15.05 0.62
C LEU A 315 -6.50 15.22 -0.16
N ALA A 316 -6.41 14.66 -1.36
CA ALA A 316 -5.23 14.82 -2.22
C ALA A 316 -4.94 16.30 -2.50
N LYS A 317 -5.98 17.09 -2.84
CA LYS A 317 -5.88 18.54 -3.05
C LYS A 317 -5.45 19.32 -1.82
N GLN A 318 -5.96 18.95 -0.65
CA GLN A 318 -5.58 19.60 0.60
C GLN A 318 -4.10 19.36 0.91
N MET A 319 -3.60 18.17 0.58
CA MET A 319 -2.19 17.84 0.76
C MET A 319 -1.33 18.61 -0.25
N ASP A 320 -1.58 18.45 -1.55
CA ASP A 320 -0.71 18.97 -2.62
C ASP A 320 -1.44 19.96 -3.56
N PRO A 321 -1.77 21.17 -3.08
CA PRO A 321 -2.48 22.16 -3.88
C PRO A 321 -1.61 22.75 -5.00
N ALA A 322 -0.29 22.55 -4.94
CA ALA A 322 0.65 23.14 -5.89
C ALA A 322 0.80 22.33 -7.19
N HIS A 323 0.71 20.99 -7.11
CA HIS A 323 0.90 20.13 -8.29
C HIS A 323 -0.41 19.61 -8.89
N LEU A 324 -1.48 19.53 -8.11
CA LEU A 324 -2.77 19.10 -8.62
C LEU A 324 -3.45 20.26 -9.34
N SER A 325 -4.09 19.97 -10.48
CA SER A 325 -4.78 21.01 -11.22
C SER A 325 -5.84 21.68 -10.34
N GLN A 326 -5.82 23.02 -10.28
CA GLN A 326 -6.75 23.81 -9.45
C GLN A 326 -8.22 23.42 -9.71
N PHE A 327 -8.51 23.00 -10.94
CA PHE A 327 -9.82 22.61 -11.44
C PHE A 327 -10.09 21.11 -11.38
N LEU A 328 -9.28 20.32 -10.68
CA LEU A 328 -9.47 18.87 -10.55
C LEU A 328 -10.73 18.53 -9.75
N LEU A 329 -11.87 18.57 -10.41
CA LEU A 329 -13.18 18.21 -9.89
C LEU A 329 -13.70 17.11 -10.80
N LEU A 330 -14.30 16.08 -10.21
CA LEU A 330 -14.97 15.08 -11.02
C LEU A 330 -16.13 15.76 -11.76
N PRO A 331 -16.31 15.48 -13.07
CA PRO A 331 -17.51 15.87 -13.78
C PRO A 331 -18.77 15.47 -13.01
N GLN A 332 -19.80 16.33 -13.02
CA GLN A 332 -21.08 15.98 -12.40
C GLN A 332 -21.74 14.86 -13.21
N VAL A 333 -21.85 13.68 -12.60
CA VAL A 333 -22.47 12.50 -13.21
C VAL A 333 -23.96 12.50 -12.90
N LYS A 334 -24.79 12.39 -13.93
CA LYS A 334 -26.23 12.13 -13.73
C LYS A 334 -26.46 10.63 -13.68
N VAL A 335 -26.63 10.08 -12.49
CA VAL A 335 -26.85 8.64 -12.32
C VAL A 335 -28.27 8.27 -12.73
N ALA A 336 -28.38 7.31 -13.65
CA ALA A 336 -29.66 6.75 -14.08
C ALA A 336 -30.52 6.31 -12.88
N GLY A 337 -31.78 6.70 -12.90
CA GLY A 337 -32.72 6.37 -11.83
C GLY A 337 -32.66 7.28 -10.60
N GLN A 338 -31.69 8.21 -10.53
CA GLN A 338 -31.73 9.29 -9.55
C GLN A 338 -32.55 10.47 -10.07
N GLY A 339 -33.55 10.87 -9.29
CA GLY A 339 -34.44 11.99 -9.60
C GLY A 339 -35.64 11.63 -10.48
N HIS A 340 -36.23 12.66 -11.09
CA HIS A 340 -37.46 12.56 -11.89
C HIS A 340 -37.18 12.33 -13.38
N SER A 341 -36.21 11.47 -13.73
CA SER A 341 -36.02 11.11 -15.14
C SER A 341 -37.32 10.52 -15.69
N VAL A 342 -37.77 11.05 -16.83
CA VAL A 342 -38.98 10.59 -17.52
C VAL A 342 -38.83 9.12 -17.92
N ALA A 343 -37.62 8.68 -18.31
CA ALA A 343 -37.38 7.28 -18.66
C ALA A 343 -37.58 6.38 -17.44
N ASN A 344 -36.96 6.68 -16.30
CA ASN A 344 -37.18 5.94 -15.04
C ASN A 344 -38.65 5.93 -14.60
N LEU A 345 -39.35 7.07 -14.69
CA LEU A 345 -40.77 7.15 -14.33
C LEU A 345 -41.67 6.32 -15.27
N LEU A 346 -41.37 6.32 -16.57
CA LEU A 346 -42.11 5.54 -17.55
C LEU A 346 -41.82 4.04 -17.44
N ASP A 347 -40.56 3.67 -17.19
CA ASP A 347 -40.12 2.32 -16.92
C ASP A 347 -40.86 1.70 -15.73
N GLN A 348 -40.91 2.43 -14.62
CA GLN A 348 -41.68 2.05 -13.43
C GLN A 348 -43.19 1.92 -13.68
N ALA A 349 -43.76 2.76 -14.56
CA ALA A 349 -45.20 2.86 -14.74
C ALA A 349 -45.75 1.90 -15.81
N VAL A 350 -45.00 1.68 -16.90
CA VAL A 350 -45.51 0.99 -18.10
C VAL A 350 -44.80 -0.35 -18.33
N ASN A 351 -43.59 -0.58 -17.77
CA ASN A 351 -42.77 -1.80 -17.90
C ASN A 351 -42.95 -2.45 -19.28
N SER A 352 -42.46 -1.75 -20.29
CA SER A 352 -42.58 -2.11 -21.69
C SER A 352 -41.21 -2.11 -22.34
N PRO A 353 -40.96 -2.91 -23.38
CA PRO A 353 -39.64 -2.97 -24.03
C PRO A 353 -39.10 -1.61 -24.49
N LEU A 354 -39.99 -0.67 -24.80
CA LEU A 354 -39.61 0.70 -25.14
C LEU A 354 -39.10 1.47 -23.92
N THR A 355 -39.76 1.35 -22.77
CA THR A 355 -39.33 2.02 -21.54
C THR A 355 -38.05 1.42 -20.98
N ASP A 356 -37.93 0.09 -21.02
CA ASP A 356 -36.73 -0.62 -20.56
C ASP A 356 -35.53 -0.23 -21.45
N TYR A 357 -35.75 -0.10 -22.77
CA TYR A 357 -34.75 0.42 -23.70
C TYR A 357 -34.37 1.89 -23.42
N LEU A 358 -35.32 2.75 -23.08
CA LEU A 358 -35.02 4.15 -22.71
C LEU A 358 -34.20 4.22 -21.42
N PHE A 359 -34.53 3.41 -20.41
CA PHE A 359 -33.76 3.35 -19.17
C PHE A 359 -32.36 2.76 -19.41
N HIS A 360 -32.24 1.72 -20.26
CA HIS A 360 -30.95 1.19 -20.71
C HIS A 360 -30.04 2.25 -21.34
N MET A 361 -30.61 3.17 -22.12
CA MET A 361 -29.88 4.30 -22.70
C MET A 361 -29.45 5.30 -21.62
N GLU A 362 -30.30 5.61 -20.63
CA GLU A 362 -29.94 6.46 -19.50
C GLU A 362 -28.77 5.87 -18.67
N ILE A 363 -28.73 4.54 -18.50
CA ILE A 363 -27.61 3.86 -17.84
C ILE A 363 -26.32 3.96 -18.68
N LYS A 364 -26.42 3.90 -20.02
CA LYS A 364 -25.26 4.12 -20.90
C LYS A 364 -24.74 5.54 -20.80
N ASP A 365 -25.62 6.54 -20.77
CA ASP A 365 -25.23 7.94 -20.58
C ASP A 365 -24.50 8.10 -19.23
N THR A 366 -25.02 7.47 -18.17
CA THR A 366 -24.32 7.41 -16.87
C THR A 366 -22.94 6.78 -16.98
N GLN A 367 -22.79 5.70 -17.77
CA GLN A 367 -21.50 5.06 -18.00
C GLN A 367 -20.50 6.01 -18.68
N GLU A 368 -20.95 6.78 -19.66
CA GLU A 368 -20.13 7.76 -20.37
C GLU A 368 -19.71 8.91 -19.45
N ASP A 369 -20.63 9.43 -18.63
CA ASP A 369 -20.33 10.45 -17.62
C ASP A 369 -19.30 9.97 -16.58
N VAL A 370 -19.43 8.73 -16.07
CA VAL A 370 -18.46 8.16 -15.12
C VAL A 370 -17.11 7.88 -15.80
N ARG A 371 -17.09 7.51 -17.08
CA ARG A 371 -15.82 7.38 -17.83
C ARG A 371 -15.10 8.72 -17.95
N ALA A 372 -15.82 9.81 -18.19
CA ALA A 372 -15.23 11.15 -18.21
C ALA A 372 -14.55 11.51 -16.87
N CYS A 373 -15.03 10.97 -15.73
CA CYS A 373 -14.34 11.10 -14.45
C CYS A 373 -12.96 10.41 -14.43
N LEU A 374 -12.82 9.23 -15.07
CA LEU A 374 -11.52 8.57 -15.21
C LEU A 374 -10.60 9.36 -16.14
N ASP A 375 -11.10 9.89 -17.25
CA ASP A 375 -10.30 10.67 -18.19
C ASP A 375 -9.65 11.92 -17.54
N VAL A 376 -10.31 12.47 -16.51
CA VAL A 376 -9.79 13.57 -15.69
C VAL A 376 -8.79 13.09 -14.63
N LEU A 377 -9.00 11.91 -14.05
CA LEU A 377 -8.23 11.42 -12.91
C LEU A 377 -6.97 10.63 -13.30
N ASP A 378 -7.03 9.85 -14.38
CA ASP A 378 -5.92 9.05 -14.89
C ASP A 378 -4.62 9.87 -15.11
N PRO A 379 -4.64 11.03 -15.80
CA PRO A 379 -3.41 11.81 -15.98
C PRO A 379 -2.84 12.34 -14.65
N GLU A 380 -3.68 12.63 -13.66
CA GLU A 380 -3.24 13.12 -12.34
C GLU A 380 -2.62 11.99 -11.51
N VAL A 381 -3.18 10.78 -11.59
CA VAL A 381 -2.60 9.56 -10.99
C VAL A 381 -1.24 9.27 -11.62
N GLU A 382 -1.15 9.25 -12.95
CA GLU A 382 0.11 9.04 -13.68
C GLU A 382 1.17 10.08 -13.30
N GLN A 383 0.77 11.35 -13.21
CA GLN A 383 1.70 12.42 -12.81
C GLN A 383 2.15 12.27 -11.35
N ALA A 384 1.26 11.87 -10.44
CA ALA A 384 1.62 11.64 -9.04
C ALA A 384 2.56 10.44 -8.87
N GLU A 385 2.32 9.36 -9.61
CA GLU A 385 3.21 8.19 -9.64
C GLU A 385 4.59 8.54 -10.24
N ALA A 386 4.62 9.35 -11.31
CA ALA A 386 5.86 9.86 -11.88
C ALA A 386 6.65 10.74 -10.87
N ARG A 387 5.96 11.55 -10.05
CA ARG A 387 6.60 12.33 -8.97
C ARG A 387 7.19 11.40 -7.90
N VAL A 388 6.46 10.37 -7.48
CA VAL A 388 6.96 9.37 -6.52
C VAL A 388 8.21 8.69 -7.06
N GLU A 389 8.20 8.30 -8.34
CA GLU A 389 9.35 7.66 -8.98
C GLU A 389 10.55 8.60 -9.12
N ALA A 390 10.34 9.86 -9.49
CA ALA A 390 11.39 10.87 -9.54
C ALA A 390 12.05 11.08 -8.16
N ILE A 391 11.26 11.16 -7.09
CA ILE A 391 11.78 11.28 -5.72
C ILE A 391 12.49 9.99 -5.29
N ARG A 392 12.01 8.81 -5.71
CA ARG A 392 12.69 7.54 -5.44
C ARG A 392 14.08 7.51 -6.08
N GLN A 393 14.21 7.96 -7.33
CA GLN A 393 15.50 8.07 -8.03
C GLN A 393 16.44 9.09 -7.37
N GLU A 394 15.91 10.17 -6.78
CA GLU A 394 16.68 11.12 -5.97
C GLU A 394 17.14 10.51 -4.63
N ARG A 395 16.30 9.66 -4.03
CA ARG A 395 16.55 9.01 -2.73
C ARG A 395 17.67 7.97 -2.80
N GLU A 396 17.75 7.18 -3.88
CA GLU A 396 18.75 6.12 -4.03
C GLU A 396 20.21 6.58 -3.82
N PRO A 397 20.72 7.64 -4.49
CA PRO A 397 22.09 8.11 -4.26
C PRO A 397 22.27 8.71 -2.86
N ALA A 398 21.24 9.35 -2.28
CA ALA A 398 21.31 9.87 -0.92
C ALA A 398 21.38 8.75 0.13
N GLU A 399 20.60 7.68 -0.06
CA GLU A 399 20.64 6.47 0.76
C GLU A 399 22.00 5.79 0.65
N ALA A 400 22.54 5.65 -0.57
CA ALA A 400 23.86 5.09 -0.81
C ALA A 400 24.98 5.92 -0.14
N ALA A 401 24.95 7.24 -0.27
CA ALA A 401 25.91 8.14 0.37
C ALA A 401 25.85 8.07 1.90
N LEU A 402 24.65 8.01 2.47
CA LEU A 402 24.46 7.84 3.91
C LEU A 402 25.01 6.49 4.41
N LEU A 403 24.71 5.39 3.70
CA LEU A 403 25.20 4.06 4.04
C LEU A 403 26.73 3.97 3.92
N ASP A 404 27.31 4.54 2.86
CA ASP A 404 28.75 4.58 2.67
C ASP A 404 29.45 5.40 3.75
N GLY A 405 28.93 6.60 4.06
CA GLY A 405 29.46 7.42 5.16
C GLY A 405 29.41 6.71 6.51
N ARG A 406 28.28 6.06 6.82
CA ARG A 406 28.15 5.27 8.06
C ARG A 406 29.13 4.10 8.10
N ARG A 407 29.34 3.42 6.97
CA ARG A 407 30.29 2.33 6.86
C ARG A 407 31.72 2.80 7.10
N GLN A 408 32.14 3.91 6.47
CA GLN A 408 33.48 4.49 6.66
C GLN A 408 33.71 4.88 8.13
N LEU A 409 32.73 5.52 8.76
CA LEU A 409 32.78 5.88 10.18
C LEU A 409 32.88 4.64 11.08
N LEU A 410 32.10 3.60 10.79
CA LEU A 410 32.14 2.33 11.51
C LEU A 410 33.49 1.62 11.34
N ASP A 411 34.01 1.54 10.13
CA ASP A 411 35.29 0.89 9.82
C ASP A 411 36.45 1.60 10.56
N LEU A 412 36.45 2.94 10.59
CA LEU A 412 37.41 3.73 11.38
C LEU A 412 37.30 3.40 12.87
N ARG A 413 36.08 3.38 13.41
CA ARG A 413 35.83 3.08 14.83
C ARG A 413 36.24 1.66 15.20
N VAL A 414 36.02 0.68 14.33
CA VAL A 414 36.48 -0.70 14.51
C VAL A 414 38.01 -0.76 14.51
N GLU A 415 38.68 -0.08 13.58
CA GLU A 415 40.13 0.00 13.53
C GLU A 415 40.71 0.60 14.82
N LEU A 416 40.13 1.70 15.32
CA LEU A 416 40.51 2.30 16.60
C LEU A 416 40.28 1.35 17.78
N PHE A 417 39.15 0.66 17.80
CA PHE A 417 38.82 -0.34 18.83
C PHE A 417 39.84 -1.48 18.86
N GLU A 418 40.19 -2.04 17.70
CA GLU A 418 41.16 -3.12 17.57
C GLU A 418 42.58 -2.67 17.93
N LYS A 419 43.01 -1.48 17.49
CA LYS A 419 44.31 -0.92 17.86
C LYS A 419 44.46 -0.82 19.37
N VAL A 420 43.42 -0.34 20.07
CA VAL A 420 43.41 -0.21 21.53
C VAL A 420 43.44 -1.58 22.22
N LEU A 421 42.69 -2.57 21.74
CA LEU A 421 42.72 -3.92 22.29
C LEU A 421 44.08 -4.60 22.09
N ARG A 422 44.68 -4.50 20.89
CA ARG A 422 46.02 -5.05 20.61
C ARG A 422 47.09 -4.40 21.49
N ALA A 423 47.00 -3.10 21.72
CA ALA A 423 47.91 -2.38 22.62
C ALA A 423 47.80 -2.86 24.07
N ARG A 424 46.59 -3.24 24.53
CA ARG A 424 46.36 -3.80 25.88
C ARG A 424 46.91 -5.22 26.02
N ASP A 425 46.67 -6.08 25.03
CA ASP A 425 46.99 -7.50 25.12
C ASP A 425 48.48 -7.81 24.85
N GLY A 426 49.26 -6.80 24.44
CA GLY A 426 50.70 -6.86 24.26
C GLY A 426 51.10 -7.83 23.15
N GLU A 427 51.08 -7.38 21.88
CA GLU A 427 51.51 -8.11 20.66
C GLU A 427 51.02 -9.55 20.47
N LYS A 428 50.14 -10.08 21.33
CA LYS A 428 49.46 -11.34 21.08
C LYS A 428 48.50 -11.09 19.93
N GLU A 429 48.86 -11.62 18.77
CA GLU A 429 48.10 -11.65 17.54
C GLU A 429 46.68 -12.17 17.82
N VAL A 430 45.74 -11.26 18.07
CA VAL A 430 44.31 -11.58 18.15
C VAL A 430 43.85 -11.75 16.71
N GLU A 431 43.66 -12.99 16.31
CA GLU A 431 43.15 -13.36 14.99
C GLU A 431 41.83 -12.59 14.75
N PRO A 432 41.73 -11.77 13.69
CA PRO A 432 40.53 -10.98 13.46
C PRO A 432 39.32 -11.91 13.28
N PRO A 433 38.15 -11.58 13.84
CA PRO A 433 36.94 -12.34 13.57
C PRO A 433 36.71 -12.36 12.06
N ALA A 434 36.52 -13.54 11.49
CA ALA A 434 36.29 -13.73 10.08
C ALA A 434 35.04 -12.96 9.63
N TYR A 435 35.24 -11.71 9.18
CA TYR A 435 34.23 -10.97 8.47
C TYR A 435 34.07 -11.63 7.11
N VAL A 436 33.07 -12.50 7.01
CA VAL A 436 32.62 -13.04 5.73
C VAL A 436 31.95 -11.89 4.98
N GLY A 437 32.77 -11.08 4.31
CA GLY A 437 32.33 -10.18 3.26
C GLY A 437 31.79 -11.02 2.11
N LYS A 438 30.47 -11.22 2.09
CA LYS A 438 29.78 -11.61 0.86
C LYS A 438 29.55 -10.33 0.06
N THR A 439 30.17 -10.32 -1.11
CA THR A 439 29.88 -9.44 -2.25
C THR A 439 28.42 -9.51 -2.68
#